data_AF-A0A367JFJ4-F1
#
_entry.id   AF-A0A367JFJ4-F1
#
_cell.length_a   1.000
_cell.length_b   1.000
_cell.length_c   1.000
_cell.angle_alpha   90.00
_cell.angle_beta   90.00
_cell.angle_gamma   90.00
#
_symmetry.space_group_name_H-M   'P 1'
#
loop_
_entity.id
_entity.type
_entity.pdbx_description
1 polymer ?
#
loop_
_entity_poly.entity_id
_entity_poly.type
_entity_poly.pdbx_seq_one_letter_code
_entity_poly.pdbx_strand_id
1 'polypeptide(L)' 'MPPVSKKLDVNVKVSVSRRFITDITVKTILLREHDWNEPRLSFQGKTIARSEENDKVMYDVLLDEANGHILKLSEGVI' A
#
# COMPACT_ATOMS: atom_id res chain seq x y z
N MET A 1 30.16 1.07 5.26
CA MET A 1 28.95 0.28 5.59
C MET A 1 27.84 0.72 4.64
N PRO A 2 27.26 -0.18 3.83
CA PRO A 2 26.08 0.18 3.06
C PRO A 2 24.88 0.34 4.01
N PRO A 3 23.90 1.19 3.70
CA PRO A 3 22.67 1.24 4.45
C PRO A 3 22.00 -0.14 4.34
N VAL A 4 21.72 -0.77 5.48
CA VAL A 4 20.88 -1.96 5.53
C VAL A 4 19.50 -1.51 5.07
N SER A 5 19.17 -1.73 3.79
CA SER A 5 17.78 -1.63 3.37
C SER A 5 17.03 -2.66 4.19
N LYS A 6 16.16 -2.19 5.09
CA LYS A 6 15.20 -3.05 5.76
C LYS A 6 14.23 -3.49 4.68
N LYS A 7 14.59 -4.58 4.00
CA LYS A 7 13.75 -5.28 3.05
C LYS A 7 12.41 -5.54 3.75
N LEU A 8 11.34 -4.93 3.28
CA LEU A 8 10.01 -5.30 3.78
C LEU A 8 9.75 -6.74 3.33
N ASP A 9 9.45 -7.61 4.29
CA ASP A 9 9.07 -9.00 4.02
C ASP A 9 7.59 -9.09 3.62
N VAL A 10 7.20 -10.25 3.10
CA VAL A 10 5.79 -10.59 2.90
C VAL A 10 5.12 -10.75 4.26
N ASN A 11 3.82 -10.49 4.35
CA ASN A 11 3.01 -10.63 5.56
C ASN A 11 3.28 -9.55 6.63
N VAL A 12 3.88 -8.42 6.23
CA VAL A 12 4.17 -7.27 7.10
C VAL A 12 2.98 -6.31 7.09
N LYS A 13 2.59 -5.81 8.27
CA LYS A 13 1.60 -4.75 8.39
C LYS A 13 2.17 -3.43 7.90
N VAL A 14 1.39 -2.73 7.09
CA VAL A 14 1.78 -1.47 6.45
C VAL A 14 0.67 -0.43 6.59
N SER A 15 1.03 0.85 6.47
CA SER A 15 0.08 1.95 6.44
C SER A 15 0.22 2.69 5.12
N VAL A 16 -0.86 2.71 4.34
CA VAL A 16 -0.87 3.29 2.99
C VAL A 16 -1.60 4.62 3.02
N SER A 17 -0.90 5.71 2.68
CA SER A 17 -1.56 7.03 2.56
C SER A 17 -2.51 7.06 1.36
N ARG A 18 -3.64 7.77 1.50
CA ARG A 18 -4.60 7.99 0.41
C ARG A 18 -3.98 8.54 -0.88
N ARG A 19 -2.84 9.23 -0.80
CA ARG A 19 -2.14 9.83 -1.96
C ARG A 19 -1.59 8.79 -2.92
N PHE A 20 -1.38 7.56 -2.44
CA PHE A 20 -0.80 6.48 -3.21
C PHE A 20 -1.86 5.49 -3.72
N ILE A 21 -3.13 5.69 -3.35
CA ILE A 21 -4.26 4.90 -3.83
C ILE A 21 -4.75 5.52 -5.14
N THR A 22 -4.21 5.01 -6.24
CA THR A 22 -4.56 5.43 -7.60
C THR A 22 -5.64 4.56 -8.23
N ASP A 23 -5.82 3.33 -7.74
CA ASP A 23 -6.86 2.42 -8.22
C ASP A 23 -8.26 2.99 -7.92
N ILE A 24 -9.04 3.20 -8.99
CA ILE A 24 -10.36 3.83 -8.91
C ILE A 24 -11.35 2.95 -8.14
N THR A 25 -11.23 1.63 -8.25
CA THR A 25 -12.13 0.68 -7.57
C THR A 25 -11.87 0.73 -6.07
N VAL A 26 -10.60 0.62 -5.65
CA VAL A 26 -10.19 0.73 -4.25
C VAL A 26 -10.59 2.08 -3.67
N LYS A 27 -10.33 3.17 -4.41
CA LYS A 27 -10.76 4.51 -3.99
C LYS A 27 -12.26 4.59 -3.79
N THR A 28 -13.06 4.04 -4.70
CA THR A 28 -14.53 4.05 -4.60
C THR A 28 -15.04 3.27 -3.39
N ILE A 29 -14.37 2.17 -3.03
CA ILE A 29 -14.70 1.39 -1.83
C ILE A 29 -14.42 2.22 -0.57
N LEU A 30 -13.20 2.75 -0.44
CA LEU A 30 -12.77 3.49 0.74
C LEU A 30 -13.54 4.82 0.93
N LEU A 31 -13.99 5.45 -0.16
CA LEU A 31 -14.84 6.65 -0.13
C LEU A 31 -16.20 6.42 0.53
N ARG A 32 -16.67 5.17 0.65
CA ARG A 32 -17.96 4.88 1.32
C ARG A 32 -17.89 5.10 2.82
N GLU A 33 -16.73 4.87 3.42
CA GLU A 33 -16.55 4.84 4.87
C GLU A 33 -15.61 5.94 5.38
N HIS A 34 -14.87 6.62 4.49
CA HIS A 34 -13.86 7.62 4.87
C HIS A 34 -13.99 8.96 4.13
N ASP A 35 -13.75 10.07 4.85
CA ASP A 35 -13.67 11.40 4.24
C ASP A 35 -12.33 11.59 3.52
N TRP A 36 -12.38 11.60 2.19
CA TRP A 36 -11.19 11.81 1.37
C TRP A 36 -10.56 13.20 1.53
N ASN A 37 -11.22 14.17 2.15
CA ASN A 37 -10.63 15.47 2.40
C ASN A 37 -9.63 15.43 3.56
N GLU A 38 -9.67 14.40 4.40
CA GLU A 38 -8.77 14.30 5.54
C GLU A 38 -7.30 14.20 5.07
N PRO A 39 -6.43 15.14 5.46
CA PRO A 39 -5.06 15.23 4.94
C PRO A 39 -4.17 14.09 5.44
N ARG A 40 -4.55 13.45 6.55
CA ARG A 40 -3.81 12.35 7.19
C ARG A 40 -4.45 10.99 6.97
N LEU A 41 -5.42 10.88 6.06
CA LEU A 41 -6.10 9.62 5.77
C LEU A 41 -5.09 8.57 5.28
N SER A 42 -5.02 7.48 6.04
CA SER A 42 -4.15 6.34 5.80
C SER A 42 -4.87 5.07 6.17
N PHE A 43 -4.56 4.01 5.46
CA PHE A 43 -5.25 2.73 5.54
C PHE A 43 -4.30 1.65 5.99
N GLN A 44 -4.72 0.81 6.93
CA GLN A 44 -3.92 -0.36 7.30
C GLN A 44 -4.08 -1.45 6.25
N GLY A 45 -2.99 -2.18 6.05
CA GLY A 45 -2.97 -3.33 5.18
C GLY A 45 -1.80 -4.23 5.45
N LYS A 46 -1.63 -5.21 4.58
CA LYS A 46 -0.60 -6.24 4.68
C LYS A 46 0.03 -6.51 3.33
N THR A 47 1.36 -6.61 3.30
CA THR A 47 2.05 -7.12 2.12
C THR A 47 1.72 -8.60 1.92
N ILE A 48 1.44 -9.01 0.68
CA ILE A 48 1.15 -10.40 0.31
C ILE A 48 2.11 -10.96 -0.72
N ALA A 49 2.74 -10.09 -1.51
CA ALA A 49 3.81 -10.46 -2.41
C ALA A 49 4.80 -9.31 -2.54
N ARG A 50 6.00 -9.67 -2.98
CA ARG A 50 7.07 -8.74 -3.32
C ARG A 50 7.62 -9.12 -4.68
N SER A 51 7.81 -8.14 -5.54
CA SER A 51 8.47 -8.30 -6.82
C SER A 51 9.46 -7.18 -7.05
N GLU A 52 10.38 -7.38 -8.00
CA GLU A 52 11.27 -6.34 -8.49
C GLU A 52 10.92 -6.07 -9.95
N GLU A 53 10.63 -4.82 -10.27
CA GLU A 53 10.18 -4.39 -11.59
C GLU A 53 10.90 -3.09 -11.96
N ASN A 54 11.66 -3.09 -13.06
CA ASN A 54 12.45 -1.95 -13.53
C ASN A 54 13.37 -1.35 -12.44
N ASP A 55 14.15 -2.21 -11.75
CA ASP A 55 15.03 -1.85 -10.62
C ASP A 55 14.30 -1.21 -9.42
N LYS A 56 12.98 -1.36 -9.36
CA LYS A 56 12.16 -0.92 -8.22
C LYS A 56 11.52 -2.11 -7.53
N VAL A 57 11.59 -2.10 -6.20
CA VAL A 57 10.86 -3.06 -5.38
C VAL A 57 9.39 -2.66 -5.34
N MET A 58 8.52 -3.60 -5.72
CA MET A 58 7.08 -3.49 -5.70
C MET A 58 6.51 -4.48 -4.68
N TYR A 59 5.41 -4.09 -4.06
CA TYR A 59 4.67 -4.87 -3.09
C TYR A 59 3.21 -4.93 -3.51
N ASP A 60 2.67 -6.13 -3.47
CA ASP A 60 1.24 -6.35 -3.50
C ASP A 60 0.73 -6.22 -2.06
N VAL A 61 -0.18 -5.28 -1.83
CA VAL A 61 -0.75 -4.94 -0.53
C VAL A 61 -2.25 -5.16 -0.55
N LEU A 62 -2.76 -5.90 0.42
CA LEU A 62 -4.19 -5.97 0.73
C LEU A 62 -4.49 -4.96 1.82
N LEU A 63 -5.44 -4.06 1.58
CA LEU A 63 -5.95 -3.17 2.63
C LEU A 63 -7.05 -3.89 3.43
N ASP A 64 -7.06 -3.67 4.74
CA ASP A 64 -8.04 -4.32 5.64
C ASP A 64 -9.49 -3.91 5.28
N GLU A 65 -9.67 -2.70 4.77
CA GLU A 65 -10.96 -2.11 4.41
C GLU A 65 -11.35 -2.35 2.94
N ALA A 66 -10.40 -2.71 2.07
CA ALA A 66 -10.64 -3.03 0.65
C ALA A 66 -10.34 -4.50 0.36
N ASN A 67 -10.86 -5.38 1.22
CA ASN A 67 -10.64 -6.83 1.13
C ASN A 67 -11.01 -7.37 -0.25
N GLY A 68 -10.07 -8.09 -0.87
CA GLY A 68 -10.21 -8.65 -2.21
C GLY A 68 -9.57 -7.84 -3.33
N HIS A 69 -9.11 -6.61 -3.05
CA HIS A 69 -8.38 -5.80 -4.02
C HIS A 69 -6.91 -5.67 -3.63
N ILE A 70 -6.03 -5.96 -4.59
CA ILE A 70 -4.57 -5.89 -4.43
C ILE A 70 -4.11 -4.53 -4.94
N LEU A 71 -3.44 -3.76 -4.09
CA LEU A 71 -2.72 -2.55 -4.48
C LEU A 71 -1.26 -2.87 -4.76
N LYS A 72 -0.76 -2.42 -5.90
CA LYS A 72 0.68 -2.45 -6.21
C LYS A 72 1.32 -1.14 -5.79
N LEU A 73 2.22 -1.21 -4.81
CA LEU A 73 2.91 -0.06 -4.24
C LEU A 73 4.43 -0.28 -4.30
N SER A 74 5.20 0.78 -4.50
CA SER A 74 6.67 0.70 -4.47
C SER A 74 7.22 0.83 -3.05
N GLU A 75 8.40 0.31 -2.76
CA GLU A 75 9.00 0.34 -1.41
C GLU A 75 9.11 1.76 -0.81
N GLY A 76 9.34 2.79 -1.62
CA GLY A 76 9.42 4.18 -1.16
C GLY A 76 8.08 4.85 -0.83
N VAL A 77 6.98 4.13 -1.00
CA VAL A 77 5.60 4.60 -0.85
C VAL A 77 4.91 4.01 0.39
N ILE A 78 5.45 2.91 0.91
CA ILE A 78 4.88 2.07 1.96
C ILE A 78 5.60 2.30 3.29
#